data_AF-A0AA39G5W8-F1
#
_entry.id   AF-A0AA39G5W8-F1
#
_cell.length_a   1.000
_cell.length_b   1.000
_cell.length_c   1.000
_cell.angle_alpha   90.00
_cell.angle_beta   90.00
_cell.angle_gamma   90.00
#
_symmetry.space_group_name_H-M   'P 1'
#
loop_
_entity.id
_entity.type
_entity.pdbx_description
1 polymer ?
#
loop_
_entity_poly.entity_id
_entity_poly.type
_entity_poly.pdbx_seq_one_letter_code
_entity_poly.pdbx_strand_id
1 'polypeptide(L)'
;MSVSEIFKDATYSSENANPCMKERLLSLKCLDENNYKQEACKLYFDNYKNCNKFWKEVYFTRRQQGISPYLPEPEERAKIKDEYLKSMKK
;
A
#
# COMPACT_ATOMS: atom_id res chain seq x y z
N MET A 1 6.25 -26.84 -4.29
CA MET A 1 5.66 -25.49 -4.37
C MET A 1 6.67 -24.60 -5.06
N SER A 2 6.29 -23.99 -6.18
CA SER A 2 7.17 -23.07 -6.90
C SER A 2 7.38 -21.80 -6.06
N VAL A 3 8.56 -21.19 -6.18
CA VAL A 3 8.90 -19.95 -5.48
C VAL A 3 7.86 -18.84 -5.78
N SER A 4 7.30 -18.83 -7.00
CA SER A 4 6.19 -17.95 -7.42
C SER A 4 4.87 -18.15 -6.65
N GLU A 5 4.58 -19.35 -6.17
CA GLU A 5 3.38 -19.64 -5.36
C GLU A 5 3.57 -19.17 -3.92
N ILE A 6 4.77 -19.35 -3.36
CA ILE A 6 5.13 -18.84 -2.01
C ILE A 6 5.03 -17.31 -1.96
N PHE A 7 5.49 -16.63 -3.02
CA PHE A 7 5.33 -15.18 -3.13
C PHE A 7 3.85 -14.76 -3.23
N LYS A 8 2.98 -15.53 -3.87
CA LYS A 8 1.55 -15.23 -3.98
C LYS A 8 0.80 -15.37 -2.63
N ASP A 9 1.08 -16.41 -1.86
CA ASP A 9 0.43 -16.61 -0.56
C ASP A 9 0.88 -15.59 0.49
N ALA A 10 2.17 -15.21 0.45
CA ALA A 10 2.69 -14.10 1.23
C ALA A 10 2.02 -12.77 0.85
N THR A 11 1.71 -12.56 -0.45
CA THR A 11 1.01 -11.34 -0.89
C THR A 11 -0.44 -11.28 -0.42
N TYR A 12 -1.20 -12.38 -0.49
CA TYR A 12 -2.61 -12.40 -0.08
C TYR A 12 -2.81 -12.13 1.42
N SER A 13 -2.04 -12.80 2.28
CA SER A 13 -2.04 -12.54 3.74
C SER A 13 -1.57 -11.11 4.06
N SER A 14 -0.62 -10.59 3.26
CA SER A 14 -0.11 -9.25 3.44
C SER A 14 -1.01 -8.13 2.93
N GLU A 15 -1.90 -8.36 1.95
CA GLU A 15 -2.81 -7.32 1.46
C GLU A 15 -3.82 -6.93 2.54
N ASN A 16 -4.26 -7.88 3.36
CA ASN A 16 -5.10 -7.60 4.52
C ASN A 16 -4.34 -6.85 5.62
N ALA A 17 -3.08 -7.19 5.88
CA ALA A 17 -2.27 -6.57 6.94
C ALA A 17 -1.59 -5.24 6.53
N ASN A 18 -1.29 -5.07 5.25
CA ASN A 18 -0.54 -3.94 4.72
C ASN A 18 -1.22 -3.39 3.45
N PRO A 19 -1.87 -2.21 3.55
CA PRO A 19 -2.62 -1.61 2.46
C PRO A 19 -1.74 -1.05 1.32
N CYS A 20 -0.41 -1.14 1.44
CA CYS A 20 0.59 -0.65 0.49
C CYS A 20 1.44 -1.77 -0.14
N MET A 21 0.98 -3.03 -0.04
CA MET A 21 1.75 -4.16 -0.57
C MET A 21 1.92 -4.10 -2.08
N LYS A 22 0.93 -3.58 -2.81
CA LYS A 22 1.03 -3.40 -4.26
C LYS A 22 2.18 -2.47 -4.64
N GLU A 23 2.28 -1.32 -4.00
CA GLU A 23 3.34 -0.34 -4.24
C GLU A 23 4.71 -0.92 -3.86
N ARG A 24 4.79 -1.67 -2.76
CA ARG A 24 6.00 -2.41 -2.37
C ARG A 24 6.45 -3.38 -3.47
N LEU A 25 5.54 -4.21 -3.98
CA LEU A 25 5.84 -5.18 -5.03
C LEU A 25 6.30 -4.50 -6.32
N LEU A 26 5.67 -3.40 -6.69
CA LEU A 26 6.08 -2.61 -7.87
C LEU A 26 7.49 -2.03 -7.70
N SER A 27 7.81 -1.53 -6.50
CA SER A 27 9.17 -1.04 -6.22
C SER A 27 10.24 -2.14 -6.30
N LEU A 28 9.93 -3.34 -5.80
CA LEU A 28 10.83 -4.50 -5.89
C LEU A 28 10.97 -4.98 -7.33
N LYS A 29 9.88 -5.04 -8.08
CA LYS A 29 9.88 -5.40 -9.50
C LYS A 29 10.73 -4.41 -10.32
N CYS A 30 10.58 -3.11 -10.08
CA CYS A 30 11.41 -2.12 -10.75
C CYS A 30 12.90 -2.33 -10.45
N LEU A 31 13.27 -2.62 -9.21
CA LEU A 31 14.66 -2.90 -8.86
C LEU A 31 15.21 -4.12 -9.61
N ASP A 32 14.42 -5.20 -9.67
CA ASP A 32 14.79 -6.42 -10.38
C ASP A 32 15.05 -6.14 -11.89
N GLU A 33 14.17 -5.38 -12.53
CA GLU A 33 14.29 -5.02 -13.95
C GLU A 33 15.43 -4.03 -14.23
N ASN A 34 15.83 -3.22 -13.25
CA ASN A 34 16.81 -2.14 -13.42
C ASN A 34 18.18 -2.45 -12.80
N ASN A 35 18.51 -3.72 -12.54
CA ASN A 35 19.76 -4.13 -11.89
C ASN A 35 19.99 -3.40 -10.55
N TYR A 36 18.94 -3.26 -9.75
CA TYR A 36 18.94 -2.62 -8.43
C TYR A 36 19.33 -1.13 -8.43
N LYS A 37 19.23 -0.44 -9.57
CA LYS A 37 19.42 1.02 -9.66
C LYS A 37 18.24 1.76 -9.03
N GLN A 38 18.41 2.18 -7.77
CA GLN A 38 17.35 2.85 -7.01
C GLN A 38 16.84 4.14 -7.67
N GLU A 39 17.73 4.90 -8.31
CA GLU A 39 17.39 6.15 -9.00
C GLU A 39 16.33 5.96 -10.09
N ALA A 40 16.39 4.84 -10.81
CA ALA A 40 15.42 4.50 -11.86
C ALA A 40 14.02 4.19 -11.28
N CYS A 41 13.95 3.83 -10.01
CA CYS A 41 12.73 3.36 -9.33
C CYS A 41 12.16 4.39 -8.34
N LYS A 42 12.67 5.62 -8.34
CA LYS A 42 12.28 6.69 -7.41
C LYS A 42 10.76 6.89 -7.35
N LEU A 43 10.08 6.89 -8.50
CA LEU A 43 8.63 7.02 -8.57
C LEU A 43 7.89 5.92 -7.78
N TYR A 44 8.34 4.67 -7.87
CA TYR A 44 7.73 3.56 -7.14
C TYR A 44 7.96 3.67 -5.64
N PHE A 45 9.14 4.13 -5.21
CA PHE A 45 9.40 4.40 -3.80
C PHE A 45 8.57 5.57 -3.26
N ASP A 46 8.41 6.63 -4.05
CA ASP A 46 7.60 7.78 -3.67
C ASP A 46 6.12 7.37 -3.56
N ASN A 47 5.62 6.53 -4.47
CA ASN A 47 4.28 5.94 -4.36
C ASN A 47 4.13 5.09 -3.09
N TYR A 48 5.11 4.26 -2.76
CA TYR A 48 5.08 3.46 -1.53
C TYR A 48 5.09 4.34 -0.27
N LYS A 49 5.91 5.40 -0.24
CA LYS A 49 5.95 6.37 0.87
C LYS A 49 4.62 7.11 1.02
N ASN A 50 4.04 7.58 -0.09
CA ASN A 50 2.76 8.27 -0.10
C ASN A 50 1.62 7.37 0.40
N CYS A 51 1.61 6.11 -0.04
CA CYS A 51 0.65 5.13 0.44
C CYS A 51 0.77 4.94 1.97
N ASN A 52 1.99 4.75 2.50
CA ASN A 52 2.20 4.59 3.93
C ASN A 52 1.75 5.82 4.72
N LYS A 53 2.07 7.03 4.23
CA LYS A 53 1.67 8.28 4.86
C LYS A 53 0.14 8.39 4.95
N PHE A 54 -0.55 8.16 3.83
CA PHE A 54 -2.01 8.18 3.77
C PHE A 54 -2.65 7.21 4.76
N TRP A 55 -2.23 5.94 4.76
CA TRP A 55 -2.83 4.94 5.66
C TRP A 55 -2.49 5.16 7.13
N LYS A 56 -1.32 5.74 7.41
CA LYS A 56 -0.96 6.15 8.77
C LYS A 56 -1.89 7.27 9.27
N GLU A 57 -2.22 8.24 8.43
CA GLU A 57 -3.19 9.30 8.75
C GLU A 57 -4.58 8.71 8.98
N VAL A 58 -5.07 7.84 8.09
CA VAL A 58 -6.37 7.15 8.26
C VAL A 58 -6.40 6.36 9.57
N TYR A 59 -5.34 5.60 9.88
CA TYR A 59 -5.22 4.85 11.12
C TYR A 59 -5.33 5.75 12.35
N PHE A 60 -4.61 6.88 12.36
CA PHE A 60 -4.66 7.82 13.49
C PHE A 60 -6.03 8.47 13.64
N THR A 61 -6.65 8.88 12.53
CA THR A 61 -8.00 9.47 12.56
C THR A 61 -9.03 8.47 13.09
N ARG A 62 -9.03 7.22 12.60
CA ARG A 62 -9.94 6.17 13.10
C ARG A 62 -9.71 5.87 14.58
N ARG A 63 -8.43 5.84 15.01
CA ARG A 63 -8.08 5.68 16.43
C ARG A 63 -8.60 6.83 17.29
N GLN A 64 -8.48 8.08 16.85
CA GLN A 64 -9.01 9.24 17.57
C GLN A 64 -10.54 9.21 17.66
N GLN A 65 -11.21 8.69 16.62
CA GLN A 65 -12.66 8.51 16.59
C GLN A 65 -13.14 7.26 17.36
N GLY A 66 -12.24 6.43 17.88
CA GLY A 66 -12.58 5.19 18.58
C GLY A 66 -13.12 4.08 17.67
N ILE A 67 -12.89 4.15 16.36
CA ILE A 67 -13.40 3.18 15.38
C ILE A 67 -12.42 2.01 15.26
N SER A 68 -12.86 0.81 15.67
CA SER A 68 -12.10 -0.45 15.55
C SER A 68 -12.73 -1.33 14.44
N PRO A 69 -11.93 -1.98 13.57
CA PRO A 69 -10.47 -1.98 13.53
C PRO A 69 -9.89 -0.63 13.03
N TYR A 70 -8.74 -0.24 13.60
CA TYR A 70 -8.05 1.02 13.24
C TYR A 70 -7.52 1.00 11.80
N LEU A 71 -7.12 -0.18 11.32
CA LEU A 71 -6.87 -0.39 9.89
C LEU A 71 -8.20 -0.83 9.25
N PRO A 72 -8.74 -0.09 8.29
CA PRO A 72 -10.01 -0.44 7.65
C PRO A 72 -9.89 -1.73 6.83
N GLU A 73 -11.02 -2.41 6.66
CA GLU A 73 -11.13 -3.63 5.84
C GLU A 73 -10.94 -3.32 4.34
N PRO A 74 -10.52 -4.30 3.51
CA PRO A 74 -10.24 -4.08 2.09
C PRO A 74 -11.37 -3.37 1.30
N GLU A 75 -12.63 -3.67 1.60
CA GLU A 75 -13.79 -3.02 0.97
C GLU A 75 -13.92 -1.53 1.34
N GLU A 76 -13.70 -1.19 2.61
CA GLU A 76 -13.70 0.19 3.08
C GLU A 76 -12.52 0.97 2.50
N ARG A 77 -11.39 0.30 2.28
CA ARG A 77 -10.18 0.96 1.75
C ARG A 77 -10.40 1.57 0.38
N ALA A 78 -11.15 0.89 -0.49
CA ALA A 78 -11.46 1.42 -1.82
C ALA A 78 -12.25 2.73 -1.73
N LYS A 79 -13.27 2.77 -0.86
CA LYS A 79 -14.10 3.97 -0.63
C LYS A 79 -13.28 5.12 -0.04
N ILE A 80 -12.47 4.85 0.99
CA ILE A 80 -11.63 5.87 1.63
C ILE A 80 -10.60 6.45 0.65
N LYS A 81 -10.00 5.60 -0.21
CA LYS A 81 -9.09 6.07 -1.27
C LYS A 81 -9.84 6.96 -2.28
N ASP A 82 -11.01 6.55 -2.75
CA ASP A 82 -11.79 7.33 -3.72
C ASP A 82 -12.23 8.69 -3.17
N GLU A 83 -12.66 8.73 -1.91
CA GLU A 83 -13.01 9.98 -1.22
C GLU A 83 -11.81 10.91 -1.08
N TYR A 84 -10.64 10.38 -0.72
CA TYR A 84 -9.40 11.16 -0.67
C TYR A 84 -9.00 11.70 -2.05
N LEU A 85 -9.10 10.88 -3.10
CA LEU A 85 -8.79 11.33 -4.46
C LEU A 85 -9.77 12.40 -4.95
N LYS A 86 -11.03 12.36 -4.51
CA LYS A 86 -12.02 13.42 -4.78
C LYS A 86 -11.68 14.71 -4.04
N SER A 87 -11.26 14.64 -2.78
CA SER A 87 -10.90 15.84 -2.00
C SER A 87 -9.63 16.53 -2.52
N MET A 88 -8.71 15.77 -3.11
CA MET A 88 -7.48 16.28 -3.73
C MET A 88 -7.67 16.90 -5.12
N LYS A 89 -8.83 16.68 -5.78
CA LYS A 89 -9.15 17.21 -7.11
C LYS A 89 -9.93 18.53 -7.09
N LYS A 90 -10.09 19.14 -5.91
CA LYS A 90 -10.78 20.41 -5.71
C LYS A 90 -9.81 21.57 -5.71
#